data_AF-A0A535XC89-F1
#
_entry.id   AF-A0A535XC89-F1
#
_cell.length_a   1.000
_cell.length_b   1.000
_cell.length_c   1.000
_cell.angle_alpha   90.00
_cell.angle_beta   90.00
_cell.angle_gamma   90.00
#
_symmetry.space_group_name_H-M   'P 1'
#
loop_
_entity.id
_entity.type
_entity.pdbx_description
1 polymer ?
#
loop_
_entity_poly.entity_id
_entity_poly.type
_entity_poly.pdbx_seq_one_letter_code
_entity_poly.pdbx_strand_id
1 'polypeptide(L)'
;MAVTVDHPRHHEWAGGRSDLGALAVRRPWDRAPLTDPHDLAAIDDDRRVRHRSRAIEEAVDLEDSPHPAGQYRPPMPNALIDRLRARGFVPPDYEGGGLVNVAATVLDVLGVRDDTDPPPLRALESSLLEGVRQVVVVLADGLGLAQLRALRETGDMPFVASILERAERHDGAQLIEATTIFPSTTAAAITTLNTARTPQEHGNLAYFVWLEEFAQVTQMLRWGPGVNRRGSYFDDQRIDPREYVKVPSVHARLRQRGGQSWVIEPEMFRAEAMTRMHAAEAGYAGYYLPSSMSVRLRDLLAQRPWGDAPAYVYAYWAGIDSVAHVSGPQSADHATEAALFDKALERAIASRPPGDTLILLTADHGHAFTDPNKLIDLVGDEQLRSLLRNPIAGEPRLAFLHTDEADRVKQHLERRYPETFFFLDREEAIAAGLFGRGEPDIARQRIGEVLAMLGGDRAASIVKVDGQTFRHRGSHGGMSPQEMQI
;
A
#
# COMPACT_ATOMS: atom_id res chain seq x y z
N MET A 1 7.02 56.85 -16.67
CA MET A 1 7.42 57.74 -15.56
C MET A 1 6.65 57.33 -14.31
N ALA A 2 7.23 57.51 -13.13
CA ALA A 2 6.51 57.44 -11.84
C ALA A 2 5.71 58.77 -11.63
N VAL A 3 4.95 59.05 -10.56
CA VAL A 3 4.92 58.57 -9.16
C VAL A 3 3.48 58.72 -8.62
N THR A 4 3.01 57.86 -7.70
CA THR A 4 2.30 58.23 -6.42
C THR A 4 1.66 57.03 -5.72
N VAL A 5 1.95 56.88 -4.42
CA VAL A 5 0.98 56.64 -3.33
C VAL A 5 1.54 57.39 -2.11
N ASP A 6 0.69 58.03 -1.31
CA ASP A 6 1.04 58.64 -0.02
C ASP A 6 -0.01 58.25 1.05
N HIS A 7 0.38 58.29 2.33
CA HIS A 7 -0.47 57.99 3.50
C HIS A 7 -1.13 59.26 4.05
N PRO A 8 -2.29 59.21 4.75
CA PRO A 8 -2.22 59.21 6.23
C PRO A 8 -3.43 58.66 7.05
N ARG A 9 -3.13 58.07 8.23
CA ARG A 9 -3.84 58.15 9.57
C ARG A 9 -5.33 57.68 9.65
N HIS A 10 -5.84 57.12 10.75
CA HIS A 10 -5.76 57.55 12.16
C HIS A 10 -5.87 56.40 13.19
N HIS A 11 -5.21 56.56 14.36
CA HIS A 11 -5.67 56.44 15.77
C HIS A 11 -6.87 55.49 16.09
N GLU A 12 -6.91 54.69 17.16
CA GLU A 12 -6.13 54.56 18.43
C GLU A 12 -6.36 53.12 19.01
N TRP A 13 -6.09 52.62 20.25
CA TRP A 13 -5.73 53.18 21.57
C TRP A 13 -4.56 52.38 22.24
N ALA A 14 -4.59 52.03 23.55
CA ALA A 14 -3.44 51.53 24.32
C ALA A 14 -3.62 50.18 25.07
N GLY A 15 -2.50 49.52 25.40
CA GLY A 15 -2.30 48.87 26.72
C GLY A 15 -1.80 47.41 26.76
N GLY A 16 -0.53 47.19 27.15
CA GLY A 16 0.00 45.88 27.56
C GLY A 16 1.51 45.72 27.35
N ARG A 17 2.25 45.13 28.31
CA ARG A 17 3.72 44.91 28.25
C ARG A 17 4.08 43.43 28.41
N SER A 18 5.11 43.00 27.68
CA SER A 18 6.15 42.05 28.18
C SER A 18 7.37 42.10 27.26
N ASP A 19 8.57 42.26 27.82
CA ASP A 19 9.82 42.44 27.07
C ASP A 19 10.51 41.12 26.66
N LEU A 20 11.36 41.20 25.63
CA LEU A 20 12.22 40.13 25.13
C LEU A 20 13.51 40.01 25.96
N GLY A 21 14.05 38.79 26.07
CA GLY A 21 15.36 38.55 26.70
C GLY A 21 15.96 37.19 26.35
N ALA A 22 16.84 37.16 25.34
CA ALA A 22 17.57 35.96 24.94
C ALA A 22 18.87 35.77 25.74
N LEU A 23 19.34 34.53 25.90
CA LEU A 23 20.66 34.20 26.46
C LEU A 23 21.19 32.87 25.90
N ALA A 24 22.52 32.73 25.82
CA ALA A 24 23.16 31.70 25.01
C ALA A 24 24.18 30.82 25.76
N VAL A 25 24.16 29.53 25.40
CA VAL A 25 25.25 28.53 25.36
C VAL A 25 26.46 28.71 26.29
N ARG A 26 26.64 27.76 27.22
CA ARG A 26 27.96 27.16 27.57
C ARG A 26 27.84 25.65 27.84
N ARG A 27 28.94 24.92 27.59
CA ARG A 27 29.29 23.52 27.95
C ARG A 27 30.76 23.55 28.49
N PRO A 28 31.46 22.45 28.80
CA PRO A 28 31.07 21.05 29.13
C PRO A 28 31.66 20.55 30.48
N TRP A 29 31.40 19.29 30.87
CA TRP A 29 32.40 18.21 31.14
C TRP A 29 31.87 17.10 32.08
N ASP A 30 32.47 15.91 31.95
CA ASP A 30 31.95 14.58 32.34
C ASP A 30 31.91 14.26 33.84
N ARG A 31 31.03 13.32 34.23
CA ARG A 31 31.41 12.05 34.94
C ARG A 31 30.23 11.08 35.13
N ALA A 32 30.56 9.79 35.21
CA ALA A 32 29.73 8.65 35.62
C ALA A 32 30.69 7.57 36.20
N PRO A 33 30.23 6.42 36.75
CA PRO A 33 28.86 5.98 37.12
C PRO A 33 28.75 5.60 38.63
N LEU A 34 27.70 4.89 39.07
CA LEU A 34 27.75 3.62 39.86
C LEU A 34 26.44 3.28 40.66
N THR A 35 26.02 2.00 40.55
CA THR A 35 25.38 1.10 41.56
C THR A 35 24.15 1.46 42.41
N ASP A 36 23.08 0.67 42.20
CA ASP A 36 22.09 0.11 43.18
C ASP A 36 22.81 -0.80 44.24
N PRO A 37 22.27 -1.25 45.42
CA PRO A 37 20.86 -1.58 45.74
C PRO A 37 20.33 -1.36 47.19
N HIS A 38 19.06 -1.76 47.43
CA HIS A 38 18.34 -1.95 48.72
C HIS A 38 17.96 -0.67 49.53
N ASP A 39 16.90 -0.61 50.37
CA ASP A 39 15.92 -1.62 50.84
C ASP A 39 14.58 -0.98 51.32
N LEU A 40 13.59 -1.82 51.69
CA LEU A 40 12.41 -1.56 52.56
C LEU A 40 11.27 -0.65 52.01
N ALA A 41 9.98 -0.90 52.29
CA ALA A 41 9.31 -2.05 52.94
C ALA A 41 7.83 -2.19 52.48
N ALA A 42 7.25 -3.37 52.75
CA ALA A 42 5.93 -3.80 52.29
C ALA A 42 4.71 -3.19 53.04
N ILE A 43 3.57 -3.19 52.34
CA ILE A 43 2.27 -3.58 52.92
C ILE A 43 1.66 -4.65 51.99
N ASP A 44 1.06 -5.68 52.56
CA ASP A 44 0.43 -6.83 51.88
C ASP A 44 -1.02 -6.96 52.39
N ASP A 45 -1.95 -7.37 51.51
CA ASP A 45 -3.29 -7.88 51.89
C ASP A 45 -3.77 -8.90 50.84
N ASP A 46 -3.43 -10.17 51.10
CA ASP A 46 -3.64 -11.34 50.26
C ASP A 46 -5.13 -11.58 49.89
N ARG A 47 -5.46 -11.46 48.59
CA ARG A 47 -6.69 -12.04 48.01
C ARG A 47 -6.42 -12.95 46.81
N ARG A 48 -5.72 -14.05 47.06
CA ARG A 48 -5.62 -15.19 46.13
C ARG A 48 -6.99 -15.70 45.63
N VAL A 49 -7.22 -15.56 44.32
CA VAL A 49 -8.05 -16.51 43.57
C VAL A 49 -7.13 -17.26 42.60
N ARG A 50 -6.96 -18.57 42.80
CA ARG A 50 -6.09 -19.41 41.98
C ARG A 50 -6.83 -19.95 40.76
N HIS A 51 -6.66 -19.31 39.60
CA HIS A 51 -6.93 -19.99 38.32
C HIS A 51 -5.63 -20.53 37.72
N ARG A 52 -5.57 -21.86 37.57
CA ARG A 52 -4.51 -22.56 36.84
C ARG A 52 -4.83 -22.54 35.35
N SER A 53 -4.44 -21.49 34.64
CA SER A 53 -4.35 -21.56 33.19
C SER A 53 -3.16 -22.45 32.82
N ARG A 54 -3.44 -23.67 32.34
CA ARG A 54 -2.44 -24.42 31.57
C ARG A 54 -2.23 -23.68 30.26
N ALA A 55 -0.99 -23.31 29.95
CA ALA A 55 -0.64 -23.07 28.57
C ALA A 55 -0.82 -24.39 27.80
N ILE A 56 -1.64 -24.36 26.77
CA ILE A 56 -1.68 -25.39 25.74
C ILE A 56 -0.99 -24.74 24.55
N GLU A 57 0.26 -25.11 24.32
CA GLU A 57 0.98 -24.79 23.08
C GLU A 57 0.49 -25.76 21.99
N GLU A 58 -0.76 -25.57 21.55
CA GLU A 58 -1.23 -26.13 20.29
C GLU A 58 -0.60 -25.30 19.17
N ALA A 59 0.44 -25.85 18.56
CA ALA A 59 0.95 -25.35 17.29
C ALA A 59 -0.18 -25.44 16.27
N VAL A 60 -0.49 -24.32 15.60
CA VAL A 60 -1.43 -24.32 14.48
C VAL A 60 -0.74 -25.02 13.32
N ASP A 61 -1.04 -26.30 13.16
CA ASP A 61 -0.54 -27.12 12.08
C ASP A 61 -1.24 -26.68 10.78
N LEU A 62 -0.46 -26.08 9.86
CA LEU A 62 -0.96 -25.53 8.59
C LEU A 62 -0.69 -26.47 7.41
N GLU A 63 -0.25 -27.70 7.66
CA GLU A 63 0.01 -28.70 6.62
C GLU A 63 -1.29 -29.42 6.17
N ASP A 64 -1.31 -29.81 4.89
CA ASP A 64 -2.33 -30.66 4.25
C ASP A 64 -3.82 -30.24 4.36
N SER A 65 -4.10 -28.96 4.07
CA SER A 65 -5.27 -28.67 3.22
C SER A 65 -4.87 -28.83 1.74
N PRO A 66 -5.41 -29.83 1.00
CA PRO A 66 -5.03 -30.05 -0.39
C PRO A 66 -5.65 -28.97 -1.29
N HIS A 67 -4.91 -27.87 -1.48
CA HIS A 67 -5.26 -26.86 -2.48
C HIS A 67 -5.38 -27.52 -3.86
N PRO A 68 -6.53 -27.42 -4.55
CA PRO A 68 -6.68 -28.00 -5.88
C PRO A 68 -5.77 -27.27 -6.87
N ALA A 69 -4.75 -27.97 -7.35
CA ALA A 69 -3.77 -27.43 -8.28
C ALA A 69 -4.45 -26.92 -9.56
N GLY A 70 -4.13 -25.69 -9.95
CA GLY A 70 -4.48 -25.17 -11.27
C GLY A 70 -5.96 -24.85 -11.49
N GLN A 71 -6.58 -24.00 -10.66
CA GLN A 71 -7.73 -23.20 -11.11
C GLN A 71 -7.26 -22.15 -12.14
N TYR A 72 -6.92 -22.63 -13.35
CA TYR A 72 -6.74 -21.82 -14.54
C TYR A 72 -8.07 -21.15 -14.87
N ARG A 73 -8.22 -19.87 -14.50
CA ARG A 73 -9.34 -19.07 -14.99
C ARG A 73 -9.09 -18.73 -16.45
N PRO A 74 -10.12 -18.77 -17.32
CA PRO A 74 -9.96 -18.30 -18.68
C PRO A 74 -9.54 -16.82 -18.69
N PRO A 75 -8.77 -16.37 -19.69
CA PRO A 75 -8.41 -14.95 -19.79
C PRO A 75 -9.67 -14.08 -19.81
N MET A 76 -9.58 -12.91 -19.19
CA MET A 76 -10.69 -11.98 -19.00
C MET A 76 -11.53 -11.81 -20.28
N PRO A 77 -12.86 -12.00 -20.26
CA PRO A 77 -13.66 -12.01 -21.47
C PRO A 77 -13.50 -10.74 -22.31
N ASN A 78 -13.20 -10.89 -23.60
CA ASN A 78 -12.98 -9.77 -24.52
C ASN A 78 -14.10 -8.72 -24.44
N ALA A 79 -15.37 -9.13 -24.33
CA ALA A 79 -16.51 -8.22 -24.20
C ALA A 79 -16.47 -7.33 -22.93
N LEU A 80 -15.84 -7.77 -21.84
CA LEU A 80 -15.58 -6.93 -20.67
C LEU A 80 -14.36 -6.04 -20.89
N ILE A 81 -13.27 -6.57 -21.45
CA ILE A 81 -12.09 -5.79 -21.82
C ILE A 81 -12.47 -4.62 -22.73
N ASP A 82 -13.33 -4.86 -23.73
CA ASP A 82 -13.79 -3.85 -24.68
C ASP A 82 -14.72 -2.83 -24.01
N ARG A 83 -15.59 -3.24 -23.07
CA ARG A 83 -16.38 -2.33 -22.21
C ARG A 83 -15.49 -1.43 -21.35
N LEU A 84 -14.45 -1.98 -20.73
CA LEU A 84 -13.49 -1.24 -19.91
C LEU A 84 -12.72 -0.23 -20.78
N ARG A 85 -12.13 -0.68 -21.90
CA ARG A 85 -11.40 0.15 -22.85
C ARG A 85 -12.27 1.25 -23.46
N ALA A 86 -13.54 0.98 -23.78
CA ALA A 86 -14.48 1.98 -24.27
C ALA A 86 -14.76 3.10 -23.25
N ARG A 87 -14.58 2.86 -21.95
CA ARG A 87 -14.65 3.89 -20.89
C ARG A 87 -13.30 4.53 -20.56
N GLY A 88 -12.22 4.06 -21.20
CA GLY A 88 -10.83 4.51 -20.99
C GLY A 88 -10.10 3.77 -19.87
N PHE A 89 -10.57 2.60 -19.45
CA PHE A 89 -9.99 1.82 -18.35
C PHE A 89 -8.98 0.76 -18.81
N VAL A 90 -8.02 0.46 -17.92
CA VAL A 90 -6.97 -0.55 -18.08
C VAL A 90 -7.24 -1.70 -17.10
N PRO A 91 -7.49 -2.93 -17.57
CA PRO A 91 -7.57 -4.11 -16.71
C PRO A 91 -6.19 -4.54 -16.20
N PRO A 92 -6.10 -5.22 -15.04
CA PRO A 92 -4.86 -5.83 -14.55
C PRO A 92 -4.42 -7.00 -15.45
N ASP A 93 -3.11 -7.19 -15.56
CA ASP A 93 -2.46 -8.32 -16.23
C ASP A 93 -1.74 -9.19 -15.18
N TYR A 94 -2.33 -10.34 -14.85
CA TYR A 94 -1.74 -11.32 -13.93
C TYR A 94 -0.84 -12.36 -14.64
N GLU A 95 -0.77 -12.33 -15.97
CA GLU A 95 -0.15 -13.34 -16.84
C GLU A 95 1.27 -12.94 -17.27
N GLY A 96 1.99 -12.24 -16.40
CA GLY A 96 3.37 -11.79 -16.58
C GLY A 96 3.55 -10.27 -16.70
N GLY A 97 2.47 -9.49 -16.82
CA GLY A 97 2.52 -8.03 -17.03
C GLY A 97 2.07 -7.18 -15.85
N GLY A 98 2.15 -7.68 -14.61
CA GLY A 98 1.69 -6.91 -13.45
C GLY A 98 2.40 -7.17 -12.12
N LEU A 99 1.96 -6.44 -11.09
CA LEU A 99 2.61 -6.39 -9.77
C LEU A 99 2.78 -7.76 -9.11
N VAL A 100 1.82 -8.68 -9.27
CA VAL A 100 1.96 -10.06 -8.74
C VAL A 100 3.12 -10.81 -9.41
N ASN A 101 3.44 -10.48 -10.66
CA ASN A 101 4.54 -11.10 -11.40
C ASN A 101 5.90 -10.55 -10.95
N VAL A 102 5.95 -9.33 -10.38
CA VAL A 102 7.13 -8.83 -9.64
C VAL A 102 7.42 -9.75 -8.45
N ALA A 103 6.40 -10.05 -7.64
CA ALA A 103 6.53 -10.96 -6.50
C ALA A 103 6.90 -12.39 -6.92
N ALA A 104 6.30 -12.91 -8.00
CA ALA A 104 6.67 -14.20 -8.57
C ALA A 104 8.13 -14.22 -9.08
N THR A 105 8.64 -13.10 -9.59
CA THR A 105 10.05 -12.96 -10.01
C THR A 105 10.99 -13.02 -8.82
N VAL A 106 10.66 -12.40 -7.68
CA VAL A 106 11.44 -12.54 -6.42
C VAL A 106 11.57 -14.01 -6.03
N LEU A 107 10.46 -14.78 -6.10
CA LEU A 107 10.44 -16.20 -5.77
C LEU A 107 11.25 -17.04 -6.78
N ASP A 108 11.13 -16.74 -8.07
CA ASP A 108 11.81 -17.47 -9.15
C ASP A 108 13.33 -17.31 -9.07
N VAL A 109 13.80 -16.06 -8.97
CA VAL A 109 15.23 -15.70 -8.90
C VAL A 109 15.91 -16.23 -7.63
N LEU A 110 15.16 -16.36 -6.52
CA LEU A 110 15.68 -16.94 -5.27
C LEU A 110 15.51 -18.47 -5.20
N GLY A 111 14.98 -19.13 -6.23
CA GLY A 111 14.79 -20.60 -6.28
C GLY A 111 13.68 -21.12 -5.35
N VAL A 112 12.78 -20.24 -4.90
CA VAL A 112 11.74 -20.55 -3.92
C VAL A 112 10.31 -20.55 -4.47
N ARG A 113 10.15 -20.33 -5.79
CA ARG A 113 8.88 -20.50 -6.52
C ARG A 113 8.42 -21.96 -6.55
N ASP A 114 7.13 -22.17 -6.82
CA ASP A 114 6.55 -23.47 -7.14
C ASP A 114 5.45 -23.37 -8.22
N ASP A 115 4.90 -24.52 -8.64
CA ASP A 115 3.88 -24.59 -9.70
C ASP A 115 2.52 -24.01 -9.29
N THR A 116 2.32 -23.64 -8.01
CA THR A 116 1.13 -22.90 -7.57
C THR A 116 1.29 -21.39 -7.73
N ASP A 117 2.50 -20.86 -7.92
CA ASP A 117 2.74 -19.41 -8.08
C ASP A 117 2.29 -18.90 -9.47
N PRO A 118 2.00 -17.58 -9.59
CA PRO A 118 1.90 -16.90 -10.88
C PRO A 118 3.22 -16.99 -11.69
N PRO A 119 3.20 -16.71 -13.01
CA PRO A 119 4.42 -16.58 -13.78
C PRO A 119 5.25 -15.37 -13.32
N PRO A 120 6.59 -15.38 -13.46
CA PRO A 120 7.44 -14.20 -13.29
C PRO A 120 7.16 -13.15 -14.39
N LEU A 121 7.82 -11.99 -14.30
CA LEU A 121 7.67 -10.89 -15.25
C LEU A 121 7.98 -11.32 -16.70
N ARG A 122 7.07 -10.99 -17.62
CA ARG A 122 7.28 -11.21 -19.06
C ARG A 122 8.44 -10.34 -19.55
N ALA A 123 9.25 -10.90 -20.45
CA ALA A 123 10.35 -10.20 -21.13
C ALA A 123 11.47 -9.61 -20.24
N LEU A 124 11.58 -10.00 -18.96
CA LEU A 124 12.75 -9.69 -18.14
C LEU A 124 14.02 -10.29 -18.76
N GLU A 125 15.05 -9.47 -18.97
CA GLU A 125 16.28 -9.90 -19.63
C GLU A 125 17.10 -10.86 -18.75
N SER A 126 17.45 -12.03 -19.29
CA SER A 126 18.24 -13.05 -18.58
C SER A 126 19.66 -12.60 -18.20
N SER A 127 20.19 -11.60 -18.91
CA SER A 127 21.45 -10.89 -18.58
C SER A 127 21.41 -10.21 -17.21
N LEU A 128 20.22 -9.78 -16.75
CA LEU A 128 20.02 -9.15 -15.43
C LEU A 128 19.89 -10.18 -14.29
N LEU A 129 19.83 -11.47 -14.62
CA LEU A 129 19.66 -12.57 -13.67
C LEU A 129 20.95 -13.37 -13.44
N GLU A 130 21.97 -13.19 -14.28
CA GLU A 130 23.21 -13.96 -14.19
C GLU A 130 23.96 -13.70 -12.87
N GLY A 131 24.13 -14.76 -12.06
CA GLY A 131 24.84 -14.70 -10.79
C GLY A 131 24.09 -13.99 -9.64
N VAL A 132 22.81 -13.63 -9.82
CA VAL A 132 21.99 -13.03 -8.76
C VAL A 132 21.77 -14.03 -7.62
N ARG A 133 21.93 -13.55 -6.38
CA ARG A 133 21.69 -14.31 -5.14
C ARG A 133 20.82 -13.55 -4.13
N GLN A 134 20.62 -12.25 -4.35
CA GLN A 134 19.80 -11.39 -3.52
C GLN A 134 18.96 -10.44 -4.38
N VAL A 135 17.68 -10.30 -4.04
CA VAL A 135 16.73 -9.43 -4.74
C VAL A 135 16.29 -8.31 -3.80
N VAL A 136 16.37 -7.07 -4.29
CA VAL A 136 15.84 -5.88 -3.63
C VAL A 136 14.61 -5.42 -4.38
N VAL A 137 13.46 -5.30 -3.71
CA VAL A 137 12.31 -4.57 -4.23
C VAL A 137 12.23 -3.23 -3.50
N VAL A 138 12.28 -2.14 -4.25
CA VAL A 138 12.00 -0.79 -3.75
C VAL A 138 10.62 -0.39 -4.26
N LEU A 139 9.68 -0.19 -3.34
CA LEU A 139 8.32 0.24 -3.60
C LEU A 139 8.16 1.74 -3.29
N ALA A 140 7.92 2.53 -4.34
CA ALA A 140 7.58 3.93 -4.23
C ALA A 140 6.05 4.09 -4.32
N ASP A 141 5.41 4.31 -3.18
CA ASP A 141 3.94 4.33 -3.04
C ASP A 141 3.31 5.42 -3.92
N GLY A 142 2.36 5.05 -4.76
CA GLY A 142 1.69 5.98 -5.69
C GLY A 142 2.54 6.50 -6.88
N LEU A 143 3.81 6.09 -7.02
CA LEU A 143 4.70 6.54 -8.10
C LEU A 143 4.47 5.78 -9.42
N GLY A 144 3.24 5.86 -9.94
CA GLY A 144 2.86 5.23 -11.21
C GLY A 144 3.66 5.75 -12.41
N LEU A 145 3.56 5.01 -13.52
CA LEU A 145 4.33 5.26 -14.73
C LEU A 145 4.07 6.65 -15.35
N ALA A 146 2.86 7.20 -15.17
CA ALA A 146 2.51 8.55 -15.62
C ALA A 146 3.21 9.64 -14.78
N GLN A 147 3.32 9.42 -13.47
CA GLN A 147 4.03 10.29 -12.53
C GLN A 147 5.53 10.25 -12.84
N LEU A 148 6.11 9.05 -12.96
CA LEU A 148 7.52 8.85 -13.30
C LEU A 148 7.92 9.52 -14.62
N ARG A 149 7.08 9.42 -15.66
CA ARG A 149 7.29 10.09 -16.96
C ARG A 149 7.32 11.62 -16.80
N ALA A 150 6.32 12.20 -16.14
CA ALA A 150 6.26 13.65 -15.90
C ALA A 150 7.46 14.17 -15.08
N LEU A 151 7.88 13.43 -14.05
CA LEU A 151 9.01 13.79 -13.17
C LEU A 151 10.39 13.64 -13.86
N ARG A 152 10.49 12.76 -14.88
CA ARG A 152 11.64 12.72 -15.79
C ARG A 152 11.66 13.96 -16.71
N GLU A 153 10.51 14.35 -17.26
CA GLU A 153 10.38 15.49 -18.17
C GLU A 153 10.68 16.84 -17.49
N THR A 154 10.32 17.02 -16.22
CA THR A 154 10.67 18.20 -15.43
C THR A 154 12.10 18.18 -14.87
N GLY A 155 12.71 16.99 -14.76
CA GLY A 155 14.05 16.80 -14.22
C GLY A 155 14.11 16.67 -12.69
N ASP A 156 12.98 16.42 -12.02
CA ASP A 156 12.89 16.30 -10.56
C ASP A 156 13.49 14.98 -10.03
N MET A 157 13.60 13.94 -10.88
CA MET A 157 14.18 12.63 -10.54
C MET A 157 15.43 12.29 -11.38
N PRO A 158 16.56 13.00 -11.20
CA PRO A 158 17.74 12.85 -12.04
C PRO A 158 18.46 11.49 -11.89
N PHE A 159 18.43 10.85 -10.71
CA PHE A 159 19.06 9.54 -10.55
C PHE A 159 18.25 8.45 -11.25
N VAL A 160 16.93 8.40 -11.06
CA VAL A 160 16.06 7.44 -11.77
C VAL A 160 16.04 7.72 -13.27
N ALA A 161 16.10 8.98 -13.71
CA ALA A 161 16.29 9.31 -15.13
C ALA A 161 17.56 8.65 -15.70
N SER A 162 18.68 8.64 -14.96
CA SER A 162 19.91 7.97 -15.40
C SER A 162 19.79 6.43 -15.47
N ILE A 163 18.90 5.83 -14.69
CA ILE A 163 18.56 4.39 -14.78
C ILE A 163 17.72 4.14 -16.03
N LEU A 164 16.74 5.00 -16.33
CA LEU A 164 15.93 4.90 -17.55
C LEU A 164 16.79 5.07 -18.81
N GLU A 165 17.74 6.00 -18.81
CA GLU A 165 18.72 6.14 -19.90
C GLU A 165 19.64 4.91 -20.05
N ARG A 166 19.94 4.20 -18.96
CA ARG A 166 20.65 2.91 -19.03
C ARG A 166 19.77 1.82 -19.62
N ALA A 167 18.49 1.78 -19.26
CA ALA A 167 17.51 0.84 -19.84
C ALA A 167 17.33 1.08 -21.35
N GLU A 168 17.27 2.34 -21.80
CA GLU A 168 17.25 2.73 -23.22
C GLU A 168 18.50 2.27 -24.02
N ARG A 169 19.57 1.87 -23.33
CA ARG A 169 20.81 1.33 -23.90
C ARG A 169 21.04 -0.16 -23.62
N HIS A 170 20.11 -0.84 -22.91
CA HIS A 170 20.30 -2.19 -22.37
C HIS A 170 21.58 -2.33 -21.50
N ASP A 171 21.96 -1.24 -20.82
CA ASP A 171 23.21 -1.06 -20.08
C ASP A 171 23.04 -1.53 -18.62
N GLY A 172 22.76 -2.82 -18.42
CA GLY A 172 22.58 -3.43 -17.10
C GLY A 172 21.38 -2.87 -16.30
N ALA A 173 20.34 -2.45 -17.01
CA ALA A 173 19.05 -1.97 -16.49
C ALA A 173 17.98 -2.21 -17.57
N GLN A 174 16.71 -2.27 -17.17
CA GLN A 174 15.57 -2.46 -18.06
C GLN A 174 14.35 -1.71 -17.51
N LEU A 175 13.48 -1.21 -18.39
CA LEU A 175 12.13 -0.74 -18.06
C LEU A 175 11.13 -1.78 -18.59
N ILE A 176 10.18 -2.18 -17.74
CA ILE A 176 9.03 -3.01 -18.11
C ILE A 176 7.78 -2.21 -17.69
N GLU A 177 6.94 -1.81 -18.64
CA GLU A 177 5.63 -1.22 -18.31
C GLU A 177 4.72 -2.33 -17.78
N ALA A 178 4.21 -2.17 -16.56
CA ALA A 178 3.37 -3.16 -15.90
C ALA A 178 2.04 -2.56 -15.43
N THR A 179 1.15 -3.43 -14.95
CA THR A 179 -0.11 -3.04 -14.32
C THR A 179 -0.12 -3.44 -12.85
N THR A 180 -0.70 -2.61 -11.98
CA THR A 180 -1.06 -3.08 -10.64
C THR A 180 -2.27 -4.01 -10.69
N ILE A 181 -2.56 -4.63 -9.53
CA ILE A 181 -3.72 -5.44 -9.29
C ILE A 181 -5.02 -4.61 -9.25
N PHE A 182 -6.18 -5.26 -9.21
CA PHE A 182 -7.47 -4.56 -9.04
C PHE A 182 -8.14 -4.96 -7.72
N PRO A 183 -8.64 -3.99 -6.92
CA PRO A 183 -8.56 -2.52 -7.09
C PRO A 183 -7.13 -2.00 -6.94
N SER A 184 -6.78 -0.89 -7.60
CA SER A 184 -5.44 -0.28 -7.53
C SER A 184 -5.20 0.39 -6.17
N THR A 185 -4.80 -0.36 -5.14
CA THR A 185 -4.81 0.13 -3.74
C THR A 185 -3.74 -0.51 -2.85
N THR A 186 -3.03 0.33 -2.08
CA THR A 186 -1.92 -0.01 -1.18
C THR A 186 -2.19 -1.28 -0.36
N ALA A 187 -3.38 -1.39 0.24
CA ALA A 187 -3.74 -2.52 1.10
C ALA A 187 -3.70 -3.87 0.34
N ALA A 188 -4.30 -3.92 -0.84
CA ALA A 188 -4.30 -5.13 -1.66
C ALA A 188 -2.94 -5.35 -2.33
N ALA A 189 -2.33 -4.28 -2.87
CA ALA A 189 -1.10 -4.33 -3.65
C ALA A 189 0.14 -4.71 -2.82
N ILE A 190 0.30 -4.15 -1.61
CA ILE A 190 1.38 -4.56 -0.69
C ILE A 190 1.16 -5.99 -0.20
N THR A 191 -0.09 -6.41 0.07
CA THR A 191 -0.38 -7.81 0.43
C THR A 191 -0.04 -8.75 -0.73
N THR A 192 -0.37 -8.37 -1.97
CA THR A 192 0.00 -9.11 -3.19
C THR A 192 1.51 -9.27 -3.30
N LEU A 193 2.25 -8.16 -3.16
CA LEU A 193 3.70 -8.14 -3.32
C LEU A 193 4.43 -9.01 -2.28
N ASN A 194 3.94 -9.02 -1.03
CA ASN A 194 4.54 -9.77 0.07
C ASN A 194 4.01 -11.22 0.21
N THR A 195 3.08 -11.66 -0.64
CA THR A 195 2.58 -13.06 -0.69
C THR A 195 2.80 -13.76 -2.04
N ALA A 196 2.98 -12.99 -3.12
CA ALA A 196 2.84 -13.41 -4.52
C ALA A 196 1.50 -14.07 -4.84
N ARG A 197 0.42 -13.62 -4.19
CA ARG A 197 -0.95 -14.09 -4.38
C ARG A 197 -1.83 -12.91 -4.78
N THR A 198 -2.86 -13.14 -5.59
CA THR A 198 -3.75 -12.09 -6.09
C THR A 198 -4.76 -11.61 -5.03
N PRO A 199 -5.40 -10.44 -5.18
CA PRO A 199 -6.35 -9.89 -4.21
C PRO A 199 -7.41 -10.88 -3.72
N GLN A 200 -7.94 -11.69 -4.64
CA GLN A 200 -8.91 -12.73 -4.34
C GLN A 200 -8.35 -13.87 -3.47
N GLU A 201 -7.10 -14.28 -3.68
CA GLU A 201 -6.43 -15.34 -2.93
C GLU A 201 -6.12 -14.91 -1.48
N HIS A 202 -5.68 -13.66 -1.26
CA HIS A 202 -5.36 -13.15 0.07
C HIS A 202 -6.51 -12.43 0.79
N GLY A 203 -7.61 -12.12 0.09
CA GLY A 203 -8.83 -11.56 0.67
C GLY A 203 -8.74 -10.11 1.20
N ASN A 204 -7.55 -9.51 1.27
CA ASN A 204 -7.37 -8.07 1.46
C ASN A 204 -7.64 -7.33 0.13
N LEU A 205 -8.79 -6.65 0.00
CA LEU A 205 -9.28 -6.17 -1.29
C LEU A 205 -9.28 -4.65 -1.51
N ALA A 206 -9.42 -3.84 -0.46
CA ALA A 206 -9.62 -2.39 -0.61
C ALA A 206 -9.21 -1.65 0.67
N TYR A 207 -9.08 -0.33 0.58
CA TYR A 207 -8.83 0.54 1.72
C TYR A 207 -9.97 0.47 2.75
N PHE A 208 -11.23 0.41 2.29
CA PHE A 208 -12.39 0.08 3.13
C PHE A 208 -13.02 -1.24 2.72
N VAL A 209 -13.18 -2.20 3.64
CA VAL A 209 -13.78 -3.52 3.36
C VAL A 209 -14.86 -3.84 4.39
N TRP A 210 -16.02 -4.34 3.96
CA TRP A 210 -16.99 -4.92 4.88
C TRP A 210 -16.48 -6.28 5.38
N LEU A 211 -16.30 -6.39 6.69
CA LEU A 211 -15.88 -7.62 7.38
C LEU A 211 -17.04 -8.15 8.22
N GLU A 212 -17.54 -9.34 7.85
CA GLU A 212 -18.63 -10.02 8.54
C GLU A 212 -18.20 -10.46 9.94
N GLU A 213 -16.93 -10.84 10.09
CA GLU A 213 -16.29 -11.21 11.36
C GLU A 213 -16.31 -10.10 12.42
N PHE A 214 -16.45 -8.83 12.00
CA PHE A 214 -16.58 -7.66 12.88
C PHE A 214 -17.92 -6.91 12.72
N ALA A 215 -18.78 -7.35 11.78
CA ALA A 215 -19.98 -6.67 11.33
C ALA A 215 -19.77 -5.16 11.01
N GLN A 216 -18.62 -4.82 10.40
CA GLN A 216 -18.19 -3.44 10.18
C GLN A 216 -17.45 -3.22 8.86
N VAL A 217 -17.65 -2.03 8.29
CA VAL A 217 -16.71 -1.48 7.30
C VAL A 217 -15.41 -1.12 8.02
N THR A 218 -14.33 -1.77 7.61
CA THR A 218 -13.00 -1.75 8.21
C THR A 218 -12.06 -0.93 7.33
N GLN A 219 -11.29 -0.02 7.92
CA GLN A 219 -10.15 0.58 7.21
C GLN A 219 -8.96 -0.40 7.32
N MET A 220 -8.42 -0.85 6.19
CA MET A 220 -7.57 -2.04 6.17
C MET A 220 -6.12 -1.83 6.61
N LEU A 221 -5.51 -0.67 6.36
CA LEU A 221 -4.12 -0.41 6.76
C LEU A 221 -3.92 -0.40 8.28
N ARG A 222 -4.92 0.11 9.01
CA ARG A 222 -5.02 0.09 10.49
C ARG A 222 -5.74 -1.17 11.00
N TRP A 223 -6.49 -1.85 10.13
CA TRP A 223 -7.38 -2.96 10.43
C TRP A 223 -8.31 -2.70 11.64
N GLY A 224 -9.15 -1.68 11.50
CA GLY A 224 -10.12 -1.32 12.54
C GLY A 224 -11.33 -0.54 11.99
N PRO A 225 -12.25 -0.11 12.86
CA PRO A 225 -13.54 0.49 12.46
C PRO A 225 -13.33 1.68 11.53
N GLY A 226 -13.87 1.62 10.30
CA GLY A 226 -13.56 2.59 9.23
C GLY A 226 -14.06 4.01 9.51
N VAL A 227 -15.07 4.16 10.37
CA VAL A 227 -15.63 5.45 10.79
C VAL A 227 -14.80 6.18 11.85
N ASN A 228 -13.72 5.58 12.37
CA ASN A 228 -12.85 6.15 13.38
C ASN A 228 -11.44 6.44 12.85
N ARG A 229 -10.78 7.49 13.34
CA ARG A 229 -9.35 7.74 13.05
C ARG A 229 -8.36 6.82 13.78
N ARG A 230 -8.77 6.09 14.82
CA ARG A 230 -7.88 5.39 15.76
C ARG A 230 -8.47 4.05 16.24
N GLY A 231 -7.61 3.26 16.90
CA GLY A 231 -7.89 1.91 17.39
C GLY A 231 -7.75 0.85 16.30
N SER A 232 -7.53 -0.39 16.68
CA SER A 232 -7.46 -1.55 15.78
C SER A 232 -8.16 -2.75 16.40
N TYR A 233 -8.58 -3.74 15.61
CA TYR A 233 -9.15 -4.95 16.18
C TYR A 233 -8.13 -5.74 17.02
N PHE A 234 -6.82 -5.60 16.74
CA PHE A 234 -5.76 -6.21 17.55
C PHE A 234 -5.46 -5.47 18.87
N ASP A 235 -6.15 -4.36 19.18
CA ASP A 235 -6.15 -3.79 20.54
C ASP A 235 -6.72 -4.82 21.55
N ASP A 236 -7.59 -5.73 21.10
CA ASP A 236 -7.92 -6.97 21.79
C ASP A 236 -6.86 -8.03 21.49
N GLN A 237 -6.05 -8.39 22.50
CA GLN A 237 -4.97 -9.37 22.37
C GLN A 237 -5.43 -10.79 21.98
N ARG A 238 -6.74 -11.06 21.93
CA ARG A 238 -7.33 -12.31 21.41
C ARG A 238 -7.45 -12.33 19.89
N ILE A 239 -7.24 -11.20 19.22
CA ILE A 239 -7.43 -11.03 17.77
C ILE A 239 -6.07 -10.76 17.13
N ASP A 240 -5.61 -11.68 16.27
CA ASP A 240 -4.30 -11.56 15.61
C ASP A 240 -4.46 -11.27 14.11
N PRO A 241 -3.89 -10.17 13.57
CA PRO A 241 -3.84 -9.90 12.13
C PRO A 241 -3.17 -11.03 11.32
N ARG A 242 -2.28 -11.83 11.94
CA ARG A 242 -1.68 -13.02 11.29
C ARG A 242 -2.73 -14.01 10.81
N GLU A 243 -3.90 -14.06 11.46
CA GLU A 243 -5.01 -14.94 11.07
C GLU A 243 -5.89 -14.37 9.94
N TYR A 244 -5.64 -13.15 9.47
CA TYR A 244 -6.53 -12.50 8.49
C TYR A 244 -6.15 -12.81 7.02
N VAL A 245 -4.86 -12.81 6.68
CA VAL A 245 -4.38 -13.18 5.35
C VAL A 245 -4.16 -14.68 5.30
N LYS A 246 -5.04 -15.40 4.61
CA LYS A 246 -5.08 -16.88 4.58
C LYS A 246 -4.12 -17.52 3.56
N VAL A 247 -2.97 -16.89 3.30
CA VAL A 247 -1.92 -17.40 2.39
C VAL A 247 -0.52 -17.15 2.94
N PRO A 248 0.46 -18.05 2.72
CA PRO A 248 1.84 -17.85 3.19
C PRO A 248 2.52 -16.63 2.57
N SER A 249 3.25 -15.87 3.38
CA SER A 249 4.10 -14.76 2.90
C SER A 249 5.30 -15.27 2.09
N VAL A 250 5.83 -14.40 1.22
CA VAL A 250 7.14 -14.59 0.54
C VAL A 250 8.24 -14.80 1.58
N HIS A 251 8.16 -14.08 2.71
CA HIS A 251 9.09 -14.15 3.83
C HIS A 251 9.10 -15.53 4.51
N ALA A 252 7.92 -16.11 4.77
CA ALA A 252 7.76 -17.44 5.31
C ALA A 252 8.33 -18.51 4.37
N ARG A 253 7.96 -18.45 3.09
CA ARG A 253 8.39 -19.43 2.06
C ARG A 253 9.90 -19.38 1.80
N LEU A 254 10.48 -18.18 1.74
CA LEU A 254 11.93 -18.01 1.61
C LEU A 254 12.68 -18.56 2.83
N ARG A 255 12.17 -18.31 4.05
CA ARG A 255 12.75 -18.84 5.30
C ARG A 255 12.66 -20.36 5.38
N GLN A 256 11.54 -20.96 4.96
CA GLN A 256 11.37 -22.42 4.90
C GLN A 256 12.39 -23.09 3.96
N ARG A 257 12.77 -22.44 2.85
CA ARG A 257 13.80 -22.93 1.91
C ARG A 257 15.22 -22.42 2.23
N GLY A 258 15.46 -21.95 3.47
CA GLY A 258 16.81 -21.61 3.97
C GLY A 258 17.35 -20.23 3.55
N GLY A 259 16.56 -19.41 2.88
CA GLY A 259 16.87 -18.00 2.65
C GLY A 259 16.51 -17.10 3.84
N GLN A 260 16.76 -15.80 3.70
CA GLN A 260 16.38 -14.78 4.68
C GLN A 260 15.68 -13.60 4.00
N SER A 261 14.88 -12.84 4.76
CA SER A 261 14.29 -11.61 4.24
C SER A 261 14.27 -10.48 5.26
N TRP A 262 14.27 -9.26 4.75
CA TRP A 262 14.20 -8.03 5.53
C TRP A 262 13.21 -7.03 4.92
N VAL A 263 12.46 -6.33 5.76
CA VAL A 263 11.66 -5.14 5.39
C VAL A 263 12.29 -3.86 5.94
N ILE A 264 12.21 -2.79 5.16
CA ILE A 264 12.64 -1.42 5.51
C ILE A 264 11.41 -0.52 5.37
N GLU A 265 10.73 -0.33 6.49
CA GLU A 265 9.45 0.40 6.62
C GLU A 265 9.57 1.47 7.74
N PRO A 266 8.65 2.45 7.81
CA PRO A 266 8.55 3.35 8.97
C PRO A 266 8.48 2.57 10.29
N GLU A 267 9.26 2.95 11.30
CA GLU A 267 9.38 2.20 12.57
C GLU A 267 8.02 2.01 13.27
N MET A 268 7.08 2.93 13.04
CA MET A 268 5.71 2.85 13.56
C MET A 268 4.87 1.69 12.99
N PHE A 269 5.23 1.07 11.86
CA PHE A 269 4.48 -0.07 11.31
C PHE A 269 4.90 -1.44 11.85
N ARG A 270 6.02 -1.54 12.59
CA ARG A 270 6.63 -2.82 13.04
C ARG A 270 5.65 -3.79 13.71
N ALA A 271 4.67 -3.28 14.44
CA ALA A 271 3.67 -4.07 15.17
C ALA A 271 2.23 -3.89 14.64
N GLU A 272 2.05 -3.14 13.55
CA GLU A 272 0.75 -2.84 12.96
C GLU A 272 0.19 -4.01 12.16
N ALA A 273 -1.10 -3.93 11.83
CA ALA A 273 -1.85 -5.04 11.26
C ALA A 273 -1.28 -5.55 9.92
N MET A 274 -0.93 -4.65 9.00
CA MET A 274 -0.42 -5.00 7.67
C MET A 274 0.90 -5.79 7.74
N THR A 275 1.93 -5.23 8.38
CA THR A 275 3.23 -5.91 8.57
C THR A 275 3.06 -7.27 9.28
N ARG A 276 2.12 -7.38 10.23
CA ARG A 276 1.76 -8.66 10.86
C ARG A 276 1.03 -9.64 9.94
N MET A 277 0.20 -9.16 9.01
CA MET A 277 -0.54 -9.99 8.04
C MET A 277 0.36 -10.64 6.99
N HIS A 278 1.38 -9.93 6.49
CA HIS A 278 2.13 -10.36 5.30
C HIS A 278 3.66 -10.33 5.42
N ALA A 279 4.25 -9.85 6.52
CA ALA A 279 5.70 -9.73 6.67
C ALA A 279 6.24 -10.14 8.06
N ALA A 280 5.44 -10.83 8.88
CA ALA A 280 5.79 -11.20 10.27
C ALA A 280 7.05 -12.09 10.38
N GLU A 281 7.46 -12.75 9.30
CA GLU A 281 8.64 -13.62 9.24
C GLU A 281 9.95 -12.90 8.91
N ALA A 282 9.89 -11.62 8.52
CA ALA A 282 11.04 -10.84 8.07
C ALA A 282 11.85 -10.24 9.23
N GLY A 283 13.14 -10.01 8.99
CA GLY A 283 13.89 -9.02 9.77
C GLY A 283 13.36 -7.61 9.50
N TYR A 284 13.32 -6.72 10.49
CA TYR A 284 12.69 -5.39 10.34
C TYR A 284 13.67 -4.27 10.68
N ALA A 285 14.12 -3.57 9.64
CA ALA A 285 15.16 -2.52 9.68
C ALA A 285 14.54 -1.12 9.57
N GLY A 286 13.70 -0.77 10.55
CA GLY A 286 12.84 0.41 10.46
C GLY A 286 13.53 1.78 10.52
N TYR A 287 12.80 2.80 10.08
CA TYR A 287 13.24 4.20 10.04
C TYR A 287 12.21 5.17 10.64
N TYR A 288 12.69 6.25 11.27
CA TYR A 288 11.81 7.30 11.84
C TYR A 288 11.53 8.46 10.86
N LEU A 289 12.39 8.66 9.86
CA LEU A 289 12.24 9.67 8.80
C LEU A 289 12.68 9.03 7.47
N PRO A 290 11.98 9.29 6.33
CA PRO A 290 12.26 8.64 5.05
C PRO A 290 13.72 8.74 4.58
N SER A 291 14.38 9.86 4.88
CA SER A 291 15.82 10.07 4.61
C SER A 291 16.73 8.94 5.14
N SER A 292 16.32 8.24 6.20
CA SER A 292 17.05 7.11 6.79
C SER A 292 16.82 5.76 6.10
N MET A 293 15.83 5.62 5.22
CA MET A 293 15.66 4.41 4.38
C MET A 293 16.95 4.14 3.57
N SER A 294 17.55 5.20 3.01
CA SER A 294 18.82 5.12 2.26
C SER A 294 19.97 4.52 3.06
N VAL A 295 20.01 4.80 4.36
CA VAL A 295 21.00 4.27 5.31
C VAL A 295 20.71 2.80 5.58
N ARG A 296 19.46 2.44 5.90
CA ARG A 296 19.04 1.05 6.17
C ARG A 296 19.34 0.12 5.00
N LEU A 297 18.98 0.53 3.77
CA LEU A 297 19.17 -0.28 2.57
C LEU A 297 20.65 -0.51 2.27
N ARG A 298 21.46 0.57 2.24
CA ARG A 298 22.90 0.46 2.02
C ARG A 298 23.58 -0.38 3.08
N ASP A 299 23.25 -0.17 4.36
CA ASP A 299 23.92 -0.83 5.47
C ASP A 299 23.57 -2.33 5.51
N LEU A 300 22.32 -2.74 5.26
CA LEU A 300 21.96 -4.16 5.09
C LEU A 300 22.70 -4.80 3.91
N LEU A 301 22.70 -4.15 2.74
CA LEU A 301 23.38 -4.65 1.54
C LEU A 301 24.92 -4.59 1.60
N ALA A 302 25.50 -4.02 2.65
CA ALA A 302 26.93 -4.03 2.95
C ALA A 302 27.28 -5.03 4.06
N GLN A 303 26.43 -5.16 5.08
CA GLN A 303 26.63 -6.09 6.20
C GLN A 303 26.27 -7.53 5.85
N ARG A 304 25.30 -7.74 4.94
CA ARG A 304 24.76 -9.06 4.54
C ARG A 304 24.54 -10.00 5.74
N PRO A 305 23.59 -9.71 6.66
CA PRO A 305 23.30 -10.61 7.79
C PRO A 305 22.87 -12.03 7.39
N TRP A 306 22.48 -12.22 6.11
CA TRP A 306 22.22 -13.51 5.47
C TRP A 306 23.48 -14.25 4.97
N GLY A 307 24.61 -13.56 4.82
CA GLY A 307 25.86 -14.08 4.27
C GLY A 307 25.69 -14.63 2.84
N ASP A 308 25.76 -15.95 2.74
CA ASP A 308 25.60 -16.75 1.51
C ASP A 308 24.17 -17.27 1.27
N ALA A 309 23.24 -17.11 2.23
CA ALA A 309 21.85 -17.51 2.02
C ALA A 309 21.14 -16.62 0.97
N PRO A 310 20.22 -17.17 0.16
CA PRO A 310 19.38 -16.37 -0.74
C PRO A 310 18.61 -15.31 0.03
N ALA A 311 18.56 -14.06 -0.46
CA ALA A 311 18.04 -12.94 0.32
C ALA A 311 17.02 -12.07 -0.42
N TYR A 312 15.95 -11.70 0.28
CA TYR A 312 14.97 -10.71 -0.18
C TYR A 312 14.98 -9.47 0.72
N VAL A 313 15.16 -8.28 0.13
CA VAL A 313 15.02 -7.00 0.84
C VAL A 313 13.87 -6.22 0.22
N TYR A 314 12.83 -5.94 1.00
CA TYR A 314 11.75 -5.03 0.66
C TYR A 314 12.02 -3.67 1.29
N ALA A 315 11.93 -2.59 0.51
CA ALA A 315 12.08 -1.22 0.98
C ALA A 315 10.92 -0.36 0.47
N TYR A 316 10.27 0.36 1.38
CA TYR A 316 9.00 1.03 1.11
C TYR A 316 9.11 2.54 1.38
N TRP A 317 8.48 3.35 0.52
CA TRP A 317 8.42 4.81 0.65
C TRP A 317 6.98 5.34 0.46
N ALA A 318 6.25 5.51 1.57
CA ALA A 318 4.85 5.96 1.61
C ALA A 318 4.62 7.47 1.30
N GLY A 319 5.68 8.26 1.13
CA GLY A 319 5.58 9.72 1.10
C GLY A 319 4.92 10.28 -0.17
N ILE A 320 5.11 9.61 -1.31
CA ILE A 320 4.71 10.11 -2.63
C ILE A 320 3.18 10.10 -2.78
N ASP A 321 2.51 8.96 -2.52
CA ASP A 321 1.05 8.88 -2.36
C ASP A 321 0.54 9.89 -1.33
N SER A 322 1.11 9.89 -0.12
CA SER A 322 0.64 10.74 1.00
C SER A 322 0.56 12.22 0.60
N VAL A 323 1.52 12.71 -0.19
CA VAL A 323 1.55 14.09 -0.69
C VAL A 323 0.64 14.26 -1.91
N ALA A 324 0.57 13.30 -2.83
CA ALA A 324 -0.28 13.39 -4.01
C ALA A 324 -1.78 13.27 -3.69
N HIS A 325 -2.19 12.51 -2.68
CA HIS A 325 -3.53 12.56 -2.12
C HIS A 325 -3.90 13.97 -1.65
N VAL A 326 -3.02 14.67 -0.93
CA VAL A 326 -3.30 16.00 -0.36
C VAL A 326 -3.22 17.12 -1.41
N SER A 327 -2.10 17.23 -2.11
CA SER A 327 -1.79 18.34 -3.03
C SER A 327 -2.03 18.03 -4.51
N GLY A 328 -2.09 16.75 -4.88
CA GLY A 328 -2.31 16.27 -6.24
C GLY A 328 -1.03 15.70 -6.90
N PRO A 329 -1.13 14.68 -7.77
CA PRO A 329 0.02 14.00 -8.40
C PRO A 329 0.77 14.84 -9.45
N GLN A 330 0.40 16.11 -9.61
CA GLN A 330 1.05 17.09 -10.51
C GLN A 330 1.44 18.37 -9.74
N SER A 331 1.52 18.30 -8.41
CA SER A 331 1.87 19.43 -7.55
C SER A 331 3.38 19.55 -7.34
N ALA A 332 3.85 20.76 -7.04
CA ALA A 332 5.24 21.00 -6.66
C ALA A 332 5.64 20.27 -5.36
N ASP A 333 4.68 20.05 -4.44
CA ASP A 333 4.88 19.25 -3.23
C ASP A 333 5.21 17.79 -3.59
N HIS A 334 4.42 17.18 -4.49
CA HIS A 334 4.64 15.82 -4.98
C HIS A 334 5.98 15.68 -5.70
N ALA A 335 6.33 16.64 -6.57
CA ALA A 335 7.64 16.67 -7.22
C ALA A 335 8.80 16.79 -6.22
N THR A 336 8.64 17.59 -5.17
CA THR A 336 9.64 17.75 -4.10
C THR A 336 9.85 16.44 -3.32
N GLU A 337 8.77 15.72 -2.99
CA GLU A 337 8.85 14.44 -2.29
C GLU A 337 9.45 13.33 -3.17
N ALA A 338 9.11 13.31 -4.46
CA ALA A 338 9.74 12.40 -5.43
C ALA A 338 11.25 12.68 -5.61
N ALA A 339 11.67 13.95 -5.59
CA ALA A 339 13.08 14.34 -5.60
C ALA A 339 13.82 13.93 -4.29
N LEU A 340 13.13 13.93 -3.14
CA LEU A 340 13.66 13.40 -1.89
C LEU A 340 13.85 11.87 -1.93
N PHE A 341 12.89 11.15 -2.54
CA PHE A 341 13.01 9.71 -2.80
C PHE A 341 14.17 9.41 -3.78
N ASP A 342 14.25 10.10 -4.92
CA ASP A 342 15.34 9.96 -5.90
C ASP A 342 16.72 10.11 -5.24
N LYS A 343 16.87 11.16 -4.42
CA LYS A 343 18.12 11.42 -3.71
C LYS A 343 18.40 10.44 -2.56
N ALA A 344 17.38 9.83 -1.98
CA ALA A 344 17.54 8.74 -1.02
C ALA A 344 17.97 7.44 -1.72
N LEU A 345 17.41 7.13 -2.89
CA LEU A 345 17.76 5.96 -3.68
C LEU A 345 19.19 6.06 -4.22
N GLU A 346 19.59 7.20 -4.79
CA GLU A 346 20.97 7.49 -5.21
C GLU A 346 21.97 7.15 -4.10
N ARG A 347 21.75 7.70 -2.89
CA ARG A 347 22.59 7.49 -1.70
C ARG A 347 22.62 6.06 -1.18
N ALA A 348 21.66 5.22 -1.58
CA ALA A 348 21.59 3.83 -1.19
C ALA A 348 22.35 2.91 -2.16
N ILE A 349 22.23 3.14 -3.48
CA ILE A 349 22.64 2.17 -4.50
C ILE A 349 23.58 2.70 -5.59
N ALA A 350 23.71 4.02 -5.82
CA ALA A 350 24.45 4.55 -6.97
C ALA A 350 25.96 4.24 -6.97
N SER A 351 26.56 4.04 -5.78
CA SER A 351 27.98 3.68 -5.63
C SER A 351 28.24 2.18 -5.55
N ARG A 352 27.22 1.33 -5.73
CA ARG A 352 27.38 -0.13 -5.74
C ARG A 352 27.87 -0.60 -7.11
N PRO A 353 28.93 -1.42 -7.20
CA PRO A 353 29.28 -2.09 -8.44
C PRO A 353 28.21 -3.14 -8.82
N PRO A 354 28.11 -3.53 -10.10
CA PRO A 354 27.39 -4.74 -10.50
C PRO A 354 27.88 -5.97 -9.75
N GLY A 355 26.99 -6.94 -9.52
CA GLY A 355 27.25 -8.13 -8.71
C GLY A 355 25.97 -8.93 -8.47
N ASP A 356 25.93 -9.71 -7.38
CA ASP A 356 24.87 -10.69 -7.08
C ASP A 356 23.51 -10.11 -6.66
N THR A 357 23.23 -8.83 -6.97
CA THR A 357 22.07 -8.07 -6.51
C THR A 357 21.18 -7.62 -7.67
N LEU A 358 19.99 -8.21 -7.81
CA LEU A 358 18.91 -7.65 -8.63
C LEU A 358 18.19 -6.55 -7.83
N ILE A 359 17.91 -5.42 -8.47
CA ILE A 359 17.15 -4.31 -7.87
C ILE A 359 15.95 -4.02 -8.77
N LEU A 360 14.75 -4.18 -8.21
CA LEU A 360 13.47 -3.91 -8.85
C LEU A 360 12.87 -2.65 -8.20
N LEU A 361 12.80 -1.55 -8.95
CA LEU A 361 12.06 -0.35 -8.56
C LEU A 361 10.66 -0.43 -9.17
N THR A 362 9.62 -0.26 -8.37
CA THR A 362 8.23 -0.28 -8.84
C THR A 362 7.32 0.53 -7.90
N ALA A 363 6.04 0.63 -8.26
CA ALA A 363 4.99 1.23 -7.44
C ALA A 363 3.86 0.21 -7.23
N ASP A 364 3.05 0.42 -6.20
CA ASP A 364 1.85 -0.36 -5.91
C ASP A 364 0.62 0.14 -6.67
N HIS A 365 0.60 1.41 -7.06
CA HIS A 365 -0.30 2.00 -8.03
C HIS A 365 0.25 3.36 -8.51
N GLY A 366 -0.42 3.96 -9.48
CA GLY A 366 -0.34 5.41 -9.70
C GLY A 366 -1.49 6.16 -9.06
N HIS A 367 -1.65 7.43 -9.44
CA HIS A 367 -2.80 8.27 -9.07
C HIS A 367 -3.49 8.94 -10.26
N ALA A 368 -4.82 8.93 -10.25
CA ALA A 368 -5.60 9.92 -10.97
C ALA A 368 -5.63 11.26 -10.22
N PHE A 369 -5.63 12.38 -10.95
CA PHE A 369 -6.07 13.67 -10.39
C PHE A 369 -7.58 13.62 -10.12
N THR A 370 -8.02 14.22 -9.01
CA THR A 370 -9.43 14.35 -8.65
C THR A 370 -9.75 15.79 -8.24
N ASP A 371 -10.91 16.30 -8.65
CA ASP A 371 -11.38 17.64 -8.30
C ASP A 371 -12.23 17.58 -7.00
N PRO A 372 -11.78 18.20 -5.89
CA PRO A 372 -12.56 18.28 -4.63
C PRO A 372 -13.99 18.83 -4.79
N ASN A 373 -14.26 19.60 -5.84
CA ASN A 373 -15.57 20.20 -6.12
C ASN A 373 -16.52 19.21 -6.83
N LYS A 374 -16.00 18.11 -7.38
CA LYS A 374 -16.77 17.05 -8.06
C LYS A 374 -16.96 15.79 -7.19
N LEU A 375 -16.62 15.87 -5.90
CA LEU A 375 -16.78 14.76 -4.95
C LEU A 375 -18.26 14.43 -4.75
N ILE A 376 -18.62 13.16 -4.97
CA ILE A 376 -19.99 12.65 -4.80
C ILE A 376 -20.20 12.14 -3.38
N ASP A 377 -21.13 12.72 -2.62
CA ASP A 377 -21.46 12.24 -1.27
C ASP A 377 -22.46 11.07 -1.31
N LEU A 378 -21.94 9.85 -1.50
CA LEU A 378 -22.76 8.63 -1.47
C LEU A 378 -23.25 8.29 -0.05
N VAL A 379 -22.47 8.60 0.99
CA VAL A 379 -22.89 8.44 2.40
C VAL A 379 -24.06 9.37 2.76
N GLY A 380 -24.13 10.53 2.12
CA GLY A 380 -25.24 11.49 2.26
C GLY A 380 -26.51 11.13 1.49
N ASP A 381 -26.52 10.09 0.65
CA ASP A 381 -27.68 9.69 -0.13
C ASP A 381 -28.57 8.72 0.66
N GLU A 382 -29.59 9.26 1.32
CA GLU A 382 -30.53 8.46 2.12
C GLU A 382 -31.32 7.44 1.30
N GLN A 383 -31.59 7.73 0.02
CA GLN A 383 -32.29 6.81 -0.87
C GLN A 383 -31.39 5.63 -1.23
N LEU A 384 -30.13 5.87 -1.61
CA LEU A 384 -29.14 4.82 -1.78
C LEU A 384 -29.00 3.99 -0.50
N ARG A 385 -28.84 4.64 0.66
CA ARG A 385 -28.72 3.96 1.97
C ARG A 385 -29.91 3.05 2.28
N SER A 386 -31.12 3.37 1.80
CA SER A 386 -32.31 2.51 1.99
C SER A 386 -32.37 1.28 1.07
N LEU A 387 -31.46 1.18 0.08
CA LEU A 387 -31.32 0.04 -0.84
C LEU A 387 -30.13 -0.87 -0.48
N LEU A 388 -29.33 -0.53 0.53
CA LEU A 388 -28.13 -1.29 0.92
C LEU A 388 -28.37 -2.14 2.17
N ARG A 389 -27.81 -3.35 2.16
CA ARG A 389 -27.81 -4.29 3.29
C ARG A 389 -26.75 -3.91 4.33
N ASN A 390 -25.57 -3.50 3.87
CA ASN A 390 -24.43 -3.06 4.68
C ASN A 390 -24.04 -1.61 4.31
N PRO A 391 -23.27 -0.88 5.14
CA PRO A 391 -22.70 0.40 4.74
C PRO A 391 -21.74 0.26 3.54
N ILE A 392 -21.49 1.37 2.84
CA ILE A 392 -20.65 1.41 1.64
C ILE A 392 -19.20 1.07 1.98
N ALA A 393 -18.58 0.22 1.15
CA ALA A 393 -17.17 -0.16 1.24
C ALA A 393 -16.46 0.11 -0.11
N GLY A 394 -15.25 -0.43 -0.29
CA GLY A 394 -14.41 -0.25 -1.47
C GLY A 394 -13.49 0.97 -1.36
N GLU A 395 -13.42 1.73 -2.45
CA GLU A 395 -12.52 2.87 -2.64
C GLU A 395 -13.29 4.15 -2.99
N PRO A 396 -12.71 5.35 -2.75
CA PRO A 396 -13.25 6.61 -3.28
C PRO A 396 -13.41 6.63 -4.81
N ARG A 397 -12.77 5.70 -5.52
CA ARG A 397 -12.80 5.52 -6.98
C ARG A 397 -13.61 4.29 -7.44
N LEU A 398 -14.02 3.42 -6.51
CA LEU A 398 -14.70 2.15 -6.76
C LEU A 398 -15.53 1.75 -5.53
N ALA A 399 -16.80 2.16 -5.47
CA ALA A 399 -17.66 1.82 -4.34
C ALA A 399 -18.15 0.36 -4.44
N PHE A 400 -18.03 -0.39 -3.35
CA PHE A 400 -18.68 -1.69 -3.16
C PHE A 400 -20.02 -1.49 -2.44
N LEU A 401 -21.10 -1.89 -3.11
CA LEU A 401 -22.47 -1.67 -2.67
C LEU A 401 -23.13 -3.03 -2.37
N HIS A 402 -23.20 -3.37 -1.08
CA HIS A 402 -23.81 -4.62 -0.62
C HIS A 402 -25.35 -4.47 -0.61
N THR A 403 -26.05 -5.25 -1.42
CA THR A 403 -27.49 -5.05 -1.70
C THR A 403 -28.16 -6.33 -2.20
N ASP A 404 -29.46 -6.48 -1.95
CA ASP A 404 -30.31 -7.49 -2.57
C ASP A 404 -31.14 -6.90 -3.75
N GLU A 405 -30.94 -5.61 -4.05
CA GLU A 405 -31.71 -4.82 -5.00
C GLU A 405 -30.82 -4.15 -6.08
N ALA A 406 -29.84 -4.91 -6.59
CA ALA A 406 -28.77 -4.43 -7.50
C ALA A 406 -29.26 -3.50 -8.62
N ASP A 407 -30.33 -3.86 -9.34
CA ASP A 407 -30.87 -3.02 -10.42
C ASP A 407 -31.51 -1.72 -9.91
N ARG A 408 -32.15 -1.72 -8.73
CA ARG A 408 -32.67 -0.48 -8.11
C ARG A 408 -31.54 0.46 -7.71
N VAL A 409 -30.42 -0.09 -7.22
CA VAL A 409 -29.19 0.66 -6.90
C VAL A 409 -28.58 1.27 -8.16
N LYS A 410 -28.32 0.48 -9.21
CA LYS A 410 -27.79 0.97 -10.50
C LYS A 410 -28.68 2.07 -11.08
N GLN A 411 -30.00 1.84 -11.16
CA GLN A 411 -30.96 2.82 -11.67
C GLN A 411 -31.07 4.09 -10.81
N HIS A 412 -30.89 3.99 -9.49
CA HIS A 412 -30.87 5.16 -8.61
C HIS A 412 -29.65 6.04 -8.89
N LEU A 413 -28.48 5.42 -8.92
CA LEU A 413 -27.22 6.11 -9.20
C LEU A 413 -27.21 6.71 -10.61
N GLU A 414 -27.68 6.00 -11.63
CA GLU A 414 -27.75 6.51 -13.01
C GLU A 414 -28.75 7.67 -13.16
N ARG A 415 -29.93 7.61 -12.52
CA ARG A 415 -30.89 8.74 -12.53
C ARG A 415 -30.35 9.99 -11.84
N ARG A 416 -29.47 9.82 -10.84
CA ARG A 416 -28.98 10.92 -10.00
C ARG A 416 -27.61 11.47 -10.44
N TYR A 417 -26.81 10.62 -11.07
CA TYR A 417 -25.48 10.92 -11.59
C TYR A 417 -25.32 10.28 -12.98
N PRO A 418 -26.01 10.78 -14.03
CA PRO A 418 -25.97 10.18 -15.36
C PRO A 418 -24.55 10.01 -15.91
N GLU A 419 -24.32 8.91 -16.63
CA GLU A 419 -23.07 8.53 -17.32
C GLU A 419 -21.81 8.50 -16.42
N THR A 420 -21.97 8.65 -15.11
CA THR A 420 -20.88 8.96 -14.17
C THR A 420 -20.18 7.70 -13.65
N PHE A 421 -20.94 6.62 -13.45
CA PHE A 421 -20.44 5.35 -12.95
C PHE A 421 -20.30 4.33 -14.08
N PHE A 422 -19.30 3.46 -13.95
CA PHE A 422 -19.23 2.21 -14.68
C PHE A 422 -19.58 1.08 -13.72
N PHE A 423 -20.68 0.39 -14.00
CA PHE A 423 -21.19 -0.68 -13.14
C PHE A 423 -20.65 -2.04 -13.57
N LEU A 424 -20.32 -2.85 -12.56
CA LEU A 424 -20.09 -4.29 -12.67
C LEU A 424 -20.88 -5.01 -11.59
N ASP A 425 -21.40 -6.19 -11.91
CA ASP A 425 -21.96 -7.10 -10.92
C ASP A 425 -20.84 -7.96 -10.30
N ARG A 426 -20.95 -8.31 -9.02
CA ARG A 426 -19.92 -9.08 -8.31
C ARG A 426 -19.50 -10.35 -9.04
N GLU A 427 -20.47 -11.17 -9.45
CA GLU A 427 -20.16 -12.45 -10.09
C GLU A 427 -19.62 -12.26 -11.53
N GLU A 428 -19.94 -11.15 -12.22
CA GLU A 428 -19.26 -10.77 -13.47
C GLU A 428 -17.78 -10.43 -13.18
N ALA A 429 -17.53 -9.58 -12.19
CA ALA A 429 -16.18 -9.15 -11.82
C ALA A 429 -15.29 -10.31 -11.34
N ILE A 430 -15.85 -11.24 -10.57
CA ILE A 430 -15.19 -12.46 -10.11
C ILE A 430 -14.96 -13.43 -11.28
N ALA A 431 -15.99 -13.78 -12.05
CA ALA A 431 -15.86 -14.76 -13.14
C ALA A 431 -14.91 -14.28 -14.25
N ALA A 432 -14.84 -12.97 -14.49
CA ALA A 432 -13.89 -12.35 -15.42
C ALA A 432 -12.45 -12.25 -14.87
N GLY A 433 -12.20 -12.63 -13.61
CA GLY A 433 -10.86 -12.65 -13.02
C GLY A 433 -10.30 -11.27 -12.66
N LEU A 434 -11.13 -10.23 -12.47
CA LEU A 434 -10.62 -8.88 -12.17
C LEU A 434 -9.79 -8.86 -10.88
N PHE A 435 -10.25 -9.55 -9.82
CA PHE A 435 -9.54 -9.70 -8.56
C PHE A 435 -8.46 -10.81 -8.57
N GLY A 436 -8.23 -11.43 -9.73
CA GLY A 436 -7.27 -12.52 -9.92
C GLY A 436 -7.88 -13.94 -9.94
N ARG A 437 -7.12 -14.89 -9.40
CA ARG A 437 -7.28 -16.36 -9.56
C ARG A 437 -7.59 -17.06 -8.22
N GLY A 438 -7.67 -18.38 -8.21
CA GLY A 438 -7.94 -19.17 -6.99
C GLY A 438 -9.39 -19.10 -6.52
N GLU A 439 -9.66 -19.57 -5.29
CA GLU A 439 -11.03 -19.66 -4.77
C GLU A 439 -11.63 -18.28 -4.45
N PRO A 440 -12.87 -17.99 -4.89
CA PRO A 440 -13.46 -16.65 -4.76
C PRO A 440 -14.10 -16.36 -3.41
N ASP A 441 -14.29 -17.33 -2.51
CA ASP A 441 -15.30 -17.23 -1.45
C ASP A 441 -15.04 -16.11 -0.43
N ILE A 442 -13.80 -15.97 0.05
CA ILE A 442 -13.39 -14.87 0.96
C ILE A 442 -13.59 -13.52 0.27
N ALA A 443 -13.27 -13.43 -1.02
CA ALA A 443 -13.45 -12.20 -1.79
C ALA A 443 -14.94 -11.90 -2.03
N ARG A 444 -15.77 -12.91 -2.30
CA ARG A 444 -17.21 -12.75 -2.59
C ARG A 444 -17.97 -12.17 -1.40
N GLN A 445 -17.61 -12.54 -0.17
CA GLN A 445 -18.16 -11.96 1.07
C GLN A 445 -17.81 -10.45 1.18
N ARG A 446 -16.58 -10.10 0.79
CA ARG A 446 -15.98 -8.76 0.94
C ARG A 446 -16.33 -7.80 -0.21
N ILE A 447 -16.77 -8.31 -1.35
CA ILE A 447 -17.25 -7.54 -2.52
C ILE A 447 -18.77 -7.35 -2.42
N GLY A 448 -19.24 -6.12 -2.58
CA GLY A 448 -20.67 -5.81 -2.69
C GLY A 448 -21.26 -6.26 -4.03
N GLU A 449 -22.54 -6.64 -4.05
CA GLU A 449 -23.22 -7.15 -5.25
C GLU A 449 -23.09 -6.23 -6.47
N VAL A 450 -23.07 -4.91 -6.26
CA VAL A 450 -22.77 -3.92 -7.30
C VAL A 450 -21.45 -3.21 -6.99
N LEU A 451 -20.54 -3.20 -7.96
CA LEU A 451 -19.36 -2.34 -7.98
C LEU A 451 -19.70 -1.09 -8.81
N ALA A 452 -19.47 0.09 -8.26
CA ALA A 452 -19.70 1.37 -8.93
C ALA A 452 -18.37 2.14 -9.07
N MET A 453 -17.72 1.98 -10.23
CA MET A 453 -16.41 2.58 -10.52
C MET A 453 -16.54 3.98 -11.13
N LEU A 454 -15.64 4.90 -10.78
CA LEU A 454 -15.62 6.27 -11.31
C LEU A 454 -14.51 6.46 -12.36
N GLY A 455 -14.80 7.25 -13.38
CA GLY A 455 -13.85 7.67 -14.42
C GLY A 455 -13.53 9.16 -14.35
N GLY A 456 -12.38 9.55 -14.91
CA GLY A 456 -11.91 10.94 -14.92
C GLY A 456 -11.72 11.52 -13.51
N ASP A 457 -11.85 12.84 -13.38
CA ASP A 457 -11.49 13.61 -12.17
C ASP A 457 -12.53 13.59 -11.03
N ARG A 458 -13.33 12.52 -10.94
CA ARG A 458 -14.34 12.32 -9.89
C ARG A 458 -13.89 11.29 -8.84
N ALA A 459 -14.39 11.47 -7.63
CA ALA A 459 -14.31 10.51 -6.52
C ALA A 459 -15.62 10.56 -5.71
N ALA A 460 -15.79 9.60 -4.79
CA ALA A 460 -16.94 9.50 -3.90
C ALA A 460 -16.53 9.50 -2.42
N SER A 461 -17.30 10.20 -1.59
CA SER A 461 -17.27 10.05 -0.13
C SER A 461 -18.02 8.77 0.24
N ILE A 462 -17.29 7.65 0.38
CA ILE A 462 -17.84 6.33 0.74
C ILE A 462 -17.89 6.06 2.25
N VAL A 463 -17.06 6.76 3.04
CA VAL A 463 -17.05 6.70 4.52
C VAL A 463 -16.83 8.11 5.08
N LYS A 464 -17.40 8.40 6.25
CA LYS A 464 -17.18 9.66 7.01
C LYS A 464 -16.44 9.33 8.31
N VAL A 465 -15.18 9.75 8.41
CA VAL A 465 -14.27 9.35 9.51
C VAL A 465 -14.27 10.44 10.59
N ASP A 466 -14.59 10.08 11.83
CA ASP A 466 -14.95 11.01 12.90
C ASP A 466 -16.02 12.05 12.45
N GLY A 467 -16.92 11.64 11.55
CA GLY A 467 -17.93 12.51 10.91
C GLY A 467 -17.42 13.40 9.77
N GLN A 468 -16.11 13.39 9.45
CA GLN A 468 -15.51 14.21 8.40
C GLN A 468 -15.47 13.48 7.05
N THR A 469 -15.79 14.21 5.97
CA THR A 469 -15.53 13.79 4.58
C THR A 469 -14.17 14.35 4.14
N PHE A 470 -13.27 13.48 3.68
CA PHE A 470 -12.02 13.90 3.06
C PHE A 470 -12.22 14.35 1.60
N ARG A 471 -11.34 15.24 1.14
CA ARG A 471 -11.37 15.87 -0.18
C ARG A 471 -9.96 15.90 -0.77
N HIS A 472 -9.57 14.78 -1.35
CA HIS A 472 -8.23 14.59 -1.93
C HIS A 472 -8.14 15.22 -3.32
N ARG A 473 -6.91 15.53 -3.75
CA ARG A 473 -6.55 16.03 -5.09
C ARG A 473 -5.93 14.95 -5.98
N GLY A 474 -5.40 13.89 -5.38
CA GLY A 474 -5.05 12.62 -6.02
C GLY A 474 -5.90 11.49 -5.46
N SER A 475 -6.18 10.46 -6.25
CA SER A 475 -6.78 9.22 -5.75
C SER A 475 -6.37 8.03 -6.60
N HIS A 476 -6.32 6.87 -5.97
CA HIS A 476 -6.17 5.56 -6.58
C HIS A 476 -7.44 4.71 -6.29
N GLY A 477 -7.46 3.44 -6.72
CA GLY A 477 -8.53 2.47 -6.47
C GLY A 477 -9.45 2.19 -7.66
N GLY A 478 -9.37 3.00 -8.72
CA GLY A 478 -10.09 2.78 -9.98
C GLY A 478 -9.29 1.97 -10.99
N MET A 479 -9.63 2.14 -12.28
CA MET A 479 -8.95 1.50 -13.41
C MET A 479 -8.46 2.51 -14.48
N SER A 480 -8.32 3.81 -14.18
CA SER A 480 -7.73 4.72 -15.18
C SER A 480 -6.24 4.38 -15.44
N PRO A 481 -5.67 4.72 -16.61
CA PRO A 481 -4.27 4.43 -16.90
C PRO A 481 -3.32 5.01 -15.85
N GLN A 482 -3.64 6.21 -15.33
CA GLN A 482 -2.86 6.89 -14.30
C GLN A 482 -2.94 6.23 -12.93
N GLU A 483 -3.93 5.37 -12.66
CA GLU A 483 -4.02 4.56 -11.44
C GLU A 483 -3.39 3.17 -11.63
N MET A 484 -3.52 2.60 -12.83
CA MET A 484 -3.18 1.20 -13.11
C MET A 484 -1.75 0.96 -13.58
N GLN A 485 -1.13 1.90 -14.30
CA GLN A 485 0.19 1.68 -14.91
C GLN A 485 1.34 2.01 -13.94
N ILE A 486 2.27 1.08 -13.80
CA ILE A 486 3.44 1.11 -12.91
C ILE A 486 4.73 0.74 -13.66
#